data_AF-F9GAS8-F1
#
_entry.id   AF-F9GAS8-F1
#
_cell.length_a   1.000
_cell.length_b   1.000
_cell.length_c   1.000
_cell.angle_alpha   90.00
_cell.angle_beta   90.00
_cell.angle_gamma   90.00
#
_symmetry.space_group_name_H-M   'P 1'
#
loop_
_entity.id
_entity.type
_entity.pdbx_description
1 polymer ?
#
loop_
_entity_poly.entity_id
_entity_poly.type
_entity_poly.pdbx_seq_one_letter_code
_entity_poly.pdbx_strand_id
1 'polypeptide(L)'
;MPHVTDSMDLDPCAATASMFLYAQGSSVVCCHHNTLTIERIFSRHASDVQLLAVDNHSEADGGPFAVSYDAGQIAIVWDLMTGDEISRLACCNTNGSLIIFEPSTSEHVSSSTIDEIA
;
A
#
# COMPACT_ATOMS: atom_id res chain seq x y z
N MET A 1 -10.13 -19.84 -31.38
CA MET A 1 -9.64 -20.10 -30.01
C MET A 1 -9.29 -18.74 -29.43
N PRO A 2 -9.94 -18.25 -28.36
CA PRO A 2 -9.50 -17.01 -27.74
C PRO A 2 -8.18 -17.30 -27.02
N HIS A 3 -7.18 -16.45 -27.25
CA HIS A 3 -5.98 -16.42 -26.41
C HIS A 3 -6.41 -15.85 -25.06
N VAL A 4 -6.62 -16.73 -24.09
CA VAL A 4 -6.64 -16.34 -22.69
C VAL A 4 -5.19 -16.01 -22.33
N THR A 5 -4.82 -14.75 -22.52
CA THR A 5 -3.81 -14.12 -21.68
C THR A 5 -4.54 -13.60 -20.45
N ASP A 6 -5.11 -14.50 -19.64
CA ASP A 6 -5.23 -14.21 -18.22
C ASP A 6 -3.79 -14.23 -17.72
N SER A 7 -3.12 -13.08 -17.78
CA SER A 7 -2.10 -12.81 -16.78
C SER A 7 -2.85 -12.94 -15.47
N MET A 8 -2.62 -14.02 -14.72
CA MET A 8 -3.09 -14.12 -13.35
C MET A 8 -2.34 -13.04 -12.57
N ASP A 9 -2.83 -11.81 -12.68
CA ASP A 9 -2.29 -10.68 -11.94
C ASP A 9 -2.55 -11.00 -10.47
N LEU A 10 -1.46 -11.26 -9.76
CA LEU A 10 -1.52 -11.56 -8.33
C LEU A 10 -1.86 -10.26 -7.63
N ASP A 11 -2.95 -10.27 -6.85
CA ASP A 11 -3.31 -9.12 -6.04
C ASP A 11 -2.21 -8.87 -4.99
N PRO A 12 -1.78 -7.61 -4.81
CA PRO A 12 -0.78 -7.26 -3.81
C PRO A 12 -1.26 -7.67 -2.41
N CYS A 13 -0.39 -8.37 -1.69
CA CYS A 13 -0.67 -8.87 -0.35
C CYS A 13 0.52 -8.63 0.58
N ALA A 14 0.23 -8.57 1.87
CA ALA A 14 1.22 -8.38 2.92
C ALA A 14 0.74 -9.03 4.21
N ALA A 15 1.64 -9.34 5.14
CA ALA A 15 1.27 -10.03 6.37
C ALA A 15 2.08 -9.53 7.56
N THR A 16 1.39 -9.41 8.69
CA THR A 16 2.01 -9.28 10.01
C THR A 16 1.99 -10.63 10.73
N ALA A 17 2.46 -10.67 11.97
CA ALA A 17 2.38 -11.89 12.79
C ALA A 17 0.95 -12.37 13.06
N SER A 18 -0.03 -11.46 13.06
CA SER A 18 -1.43 -11.75 13.40
C SER A 18 -2.42 -11.51 12.26
N MET A 19 -2.06 -10.71 11.26
CA MET A 19 -2.95 -10.29 10.18
C MET A 19 -2.38 -10.65 8.80
N PHE A 20 -3.29 -10.90 7.87
CA PHE A 20 -3.04 -11.04 6.44
C PHE A 20 -3.86 -9.97 5.71
N LEU A 21 -3.20 -9.21 4.84
CA LEU A 21 -3.80 -8.15 4.06
C LEU A 21 -3.67 -8.46 2.58
N TYR A 22 -4.72 -8.17 1.82
CA TYR A 22 -4.72 -8.30 0.36
C TYR A 22 -5.55 -7.20 -0.28
N ALA A 23 -5.15 -6.78 -1.47
CA ALA A 23 -5.92 -5.88 -2.30
C ALA A 23 -7.11 -6.61 -2.94
N GLN A 24 -8.20 -5.88 -3.10
CA GLN A 24 -9.37 -6.28 -3.88
C GLN A 24 -9.90 -5.03 -4.60
N GLY A 25 -9.44 -4.83 -5.84
CA GLY A 25 -9.68 -3.58 -6.57
C GLY A 25 -9.14 -2.37 -5.81
N SER A 26 -9.98 -1.38 -5.54
CA SER A 26 -9.63 -0.16 -4.80
C SER A 26 -9.73 -0.28 -3.28
N SER A 27 -9.80 -1.49 -2.75
CA SER A 27 -9.89 -1.74 -1.30
C SER A 27 -8.77 -2.66 -0.82
N VAL A 28 -8.37 -2.50 0.43
CA VAL A 28 -7.48 -3.44 1.12
C VAL A 28 -8.30 -4.19 2.18
N VAL A 29 -8.30 -5.51 2.11
CA VAL A 29 -8.97 -6.37 3.08
C VAL A 29 -7.95 -6.83 4.11
N CYS A 30 -8.26 -6.65 5.40
CA CYS A 30 -7.47 -7.15 6.52
C CYS A 30 -8.22 -8.28 7.21
N CYS A 31 -7.55 -9.41 7.37
CA CYS A 31 -8.11 -10.58 8.01
C CYS A 31 -7.10 -11.21 8.97
N HIS A 32 -7.60 -11.96 9.94
CA HIS A 32 -6.74 -12.73 10.83
C HIS A 32 -5.96 -13.78 10.04
N HIS A 33 -4.64 -13.83 10.25
CA HIS A 33 -3.72 -14.68 9.49
C HIS A 33 -4.13 -16.16 9.47
N ASN A 34 -4.61 -16.69 10.60
CA ASN A 34 -4.89 -18.11 10.75
C ASN A 34 -6.31 -18.52 10.35
N THR A 35 -7.27 -17.61 10.48
CA THR A 35 -8.68 -17.93 10.26
C THR A 35 -9.24 -17.31 8.99
N LEU A 36 -8.51 -16.36 8.39
CA LEU A 36 -8.96 -15.50 7.30
C LEU A 36 -10.30 -14.80 7.59
N THR A 37 -10.65 -14.70 8.87
CA THR A 37 -11.82 -13.92 9.29
C THR A 37 -11.54 -12.45 9.03
N ILE A 38 -12.41 -11.83 8.24
CA ILE A 38 -12.30 -10.41 7.89
C ILE A 38 -12.49 -9.60 9.17
N GLU A 39 -11.47 -8.84 9.52
CA GLU A 39 -11.50 -7.89 10.63
C GLU A 39 -11.92 -6.52 10.11
N ARG A 40 -11.37 -6.10 8.95
CA ARG A 40 -11.58 -4.76 8.40
C ARG A 40 -11.43 -4.71 6.88
N ILE A 41 -12.02 -3.69 6.28
CA ILE A 41 -11.81 -3.31 4.87
C ILE A 41 -11.47 -1.81 4.82
N PHE A 42 -10.35 -1.47 4.19
CA PHE A 42 -9.91 -0.10 3.94
C PHE A 42 -10.30 0.30 2.51
N SER A 43 -11.15 1.33 2.37
CA SER A 43 -11.81 1.64 1.09
C SER A 43 -11.67 3.12 0.66
N ARG A 44 -10.53 3.75 0.95
CA ARG A 44 -10.27 5.16 0.58
C ARG A 44 -9.61 5.35 -0.79
N HIS A 45 -9.07 4.30 -1.40
CA HIS A 45 -8.50 4.42 -2.74
C HIS A 45 -9.60 4.62 -3.78
N ALA A 46 -9.32 5.50 -4.75
CA ALA A 46 -10.22 5.79 -5.87
C ALA A 46 -9.90 4.92 -7.09
N SER A 47 -8.80 4.20 -7.07
CA SER A 47 -8.32 3.33 -8.15
C SER A 47 -7.77 2.03 -7.57
N ASP A 48 -7.50 1.06 -8.42
CA ASP A 48 -7.06 -0.26 -7.98
C ASP A 48 -5.71 -0.19 -7.27
N VAL A 49 -5.62 -0.89 -6.15
CA VAL A 49 -4.40 -0.98 -5.34
C VAL A 49 -3.40 -1.89 -6.05
N GLN A 50 -2.20 -1.36 -6.32
CA GLN A 50 -1.14 -2.03 -7.06
C GLN A 50 0.05 -2.44 -6.18
N LEU A 51 0.22 -1.80 -5.01
CA LEU A 51 1.23 -2.18 -4.03
C LEU A 51 0.63 -2.17 -2.62
N LEU A 52 1.12 -3.08 -1.80
CA LEU A 52 0.77 -3.20 -0.40
C LEU A 52 2.00 -3.64 0.40
N ALA A 53 2.29 -2.93 1.49
CA ALA A 53 3.38 -3.26 2.40
C ALA A 53 2.92 -3.03 3.84
N VAL A 54 3.51 -3.76 4.78
CA VAL A 54 3.27 -3.60 6.21
C VAL A 54 4.58 -3.38 6.94
N ASP A 55 4.52 -2.58 7.99
CA ASP A 55 5.62 -2.45 8.94
C ASP A 55 5.47 -3.49 10.06
N ASN A 56 6.45 -4.38 10.14
CA ASN A 56 6.55 -5.42 11.15
C ASN A 56 7.63 -5.14 12.21
N HIS A 57 8.36 -4.03 12.10
CA HIS A 57 9.57 -3.76 12.89
C HIS A 57 9.45 -2.55 13.81
N SER A 58 8.46 -1.69 13.64
CA SER A 58 8.20 -0.60 14.58
C SER A 58 7.70 -1.15 15.93
N GLU A 59 8.61 -1.35 16.87
CA GLU A 59 8.32 -1.70 18.26
C GLU A 59 7.78 -0.51 19.08
N ALA A 60 7.49 0.63 18.43
CA ALA A 60 7.07 1.86 19.09
C ALA A 60 5.54 1.93 19.21
N ASP A 61 5.07 2.68 20.22
CA ASP A 61 3.70 2.85 20.71
C ASP A 61 2.60 3.27 19.68
N GLY A 62 2.86 3.19 18.38
CA GLY A 62 1.96 3.55 17.27
C GLY A 62 1.28 2.38 16.54
N GLY A 63 1.66 1.13 16.84
CA GLY A 63 1.06 -0.07 16.25
C GLY A 63 1.55 -0.36 14.82
N PRO A 64 1.24 -1.56 14.27
CA PRO A 64 1.71 -1.93 12.95
C PRO A 64 1.01 -1.07 11.90
N PHE A 65 1.79 -0.40 11.06
CA PHE A 65 1.28 0.41 9.96
C PHE A 65 1.23 -0.40 8.67
N ALA A 66 0.33 -0.03 7.76
CA ALA A 66 0.37 -0.50 6.38
C ALA A 66 0.44 0.67 5.42
N VAL A 67 1.07 0.44 4.28
CA VAL A 67 1.08 1.38 3.16
C VAL A 67 0.49 0.69 1.95
N SER A 68 -0.47 1.34 1.32
CA SER A 68 -1.02 0.92 0.03
C SER A 68 -0.87 2.02 -1.00
N TYR A 69 -0.70 1.61 -2.27
CA TYR A 69 -0.53 2.52 -3.40
C TYR A 69 -1.45 2.11 -4.54
N ASP A 70 -2.19 3.06 -5.10
CA ASP A 70 -3.12 2.80 -6.20
C ASP A 70 -2.60 3.25 -7.57
N ALA A 71 -3.28 2.79 -8.63
CA ALA A 71 -3.03 3.18 -10.01
C ALA A 71 -3.26 4.69 -10.28
N GLY A 72 -3.97 5.39 -9.39
CA GLY A 72 -4.15 6.83 -9.39
C GLY A 72 -2.96 7.59 -8.80
N GLN A 73 -1.89 6.87 -8.47
CA GLN A 73 -0.65 7.37 -7.90
C GLN A 73 -0.79 7.93 -6.48
N ILE A 74 -1.77 7.44 -5.73
CA ILE A 74 -1.98 7.83 -4.34
C ILE A 74 -1.44 6.73 -3.42
N ALA A 75 -0.53 7.11 -2.53
CA ALA A 75 -0.14 6.29 -1.39
C ALA A 75 -0.97 6.67 -0.16
N ILE A 76 -1.44 5.69 0.60
CA ILE A 76 -2.13 5.87 1.87
C ILE A 76 -1.42 5.06 2.95
N VAL A 77 -1.16 5.70 4.09
CA VAL A 77 -0.66 5.04 5.28
C VAL A 77 -1.80 4.81 6.25
N TRP A 78 -1.93 3.57 6.70
CA TRP A 78 -3.00 3.08 7.57
C TRP A 78 -2.45 2.72 8.94
N ASP A 79 -3.22 3.08 9.96
CA ASP A 79 -3.12 2.47 11.28
C ASP A 79 -3.89 1.14 11.25
N LEU A 80 -3.20 0.00 11.40
CA LEU A 80 -3.89 -1.30 11.40
C LEU A 80 -4.68 -1.56 12.68
N MET A 81 -4.34 -0.90 13.79
CA MET A 81 -5.08 -1.00 15.04
C MET A 81 -6.43 -0.28 14.92
N THR A 82 -6.41 1.02 14.65
CA THR A 82 -7.63 1.85 14.61
C THR A 82 -8.40 1.74 13.30
N GLY A 83 -7.68 1.50 12.20
CA GLY A 83 -8.25 1.45 10.86
C GLY A 83 -8.23 2.79 10.14
N ASP A 84 -7.70 3.81 10.81
CA ASP A 84 -7.72 5.17 10.33
C ASP A 84 -6.62 5.40 9.30
N GLU A 85 -6.90 6.33 8.39
CA GLU A 85 -5.90 6.90 7.51
C GLU A 85 -5.04 7.87 8.33
N ILE A 86 -3.75 7.57 8.42
CA ILE A 86 -2.77 8.42 9.10
C ILE A 86 -2.35 9.55 8.16
N SER A 87 -2.05 9.19 6.91
CA SER A 87 -1.63 10.15 5.92
C SER A 87 -1.83 9.65 4.50
N ARG A 88 -1.79 10.60 3.56
CA ARG A 88 -1.97 10.38 2.13
C ARG A 88 -0.99 11.24 1.36
N LEU A 89 -0.36 10.62 0.37
CA LEU A 89 0.59 11.26 -0.50
C LEU A 89 0.22 11.03 -1.97
N ALA A 90 0.19 12.10 -2.76
CA ALA A 90 0.13 12.00 -4.21
C ALA A 90 1.57 11.87 -4.74
N CYS A 91 1.90 10.70 -5.28
CA CYS A 91 3.23 10.42 -5.81
C CYS A 91 3.23 10.70 -7.31
N CYS A 92 3.85 11.79 -7.76
CA CYS A 92 4.09 11.99 -9.19
C CYS A 92 5.13 10.97 -9.67
N ASN A 93 4.70 9.88 -10.29
CA ASN A 93 5.64 8.89 -10.81
C ASN A 93 6.27 9.39 -12.12
N THR A 94 7.59 9.54 -12.10
CA THR A 94 8.40 9.51 -13.32
C THR A 94 9.36 8.32 -13.19
N ASN A 95 9.71 7.68 -14.32
CA ASN A 95 10.61 6.54 -14.30
C ASN A 95 11.87 6.86 -13.50
N GLY A 96 12.19 6.03 -12.51
CA GLY A 96 13.39 6.21 -11.67
C GLY A 96 13.27 7.24 -10.55
N SER A 97 12.04 7.54 -10.09
CA SER A 97 11.79 8.37 -8.91
C SER A 97 11.74 7.56 -7.61
N LEU A 98 12.48 8.01 -6.59
CA LEU A 98 12.41 7.57 -5.21
C LEU A 98 11.68 8.64 -4.39
N ILE A 99 10.69 8.23 -3.59
CA ILE A 99 10.01 9.11 -2.64
C ILE A 99 10.21 8.52 -1.25
N ILE A 100 10.81 9.32 -0.36
CA ILE A 100 10.93 9.05 1.08
C ILE A 100 9.87 9.88 1.77
N PHE A 101 9.15 9.28 2.72
CA PHE A 101 8.00 9.89 3.36
C PHE A 101 8.02 9.63 4.86
N GLU A 102 7.81 10.68 5.65
CA GLU A 102 7.67 10.64 7.10
C GLU A 102 6.17 10.57 7.46
N PRO A 103 5.65 9.42 7.93
CA PRO A 103 4.22 9.23 8.10
C PRO A 103 3.57 10.14 9.14
N SER A 104 4.31 10.48 10.19
CA SER A 104 3.79 11.28 11.31
C SER A 104 3.61 12.75 10.96
N THR A 105 4.51 13.33 10.15
CA THR A 105 4.47 14.74 9.75
C THR A 105 3.89 14.94 8.35
N SER A 106 3.71 13.85 7.61
CA SER A 106 3.36 13.87 6.18
C SER A 106 4.38 14.59 5.29
N GLU A 107 5.62 14.75 5.76
CA GLU A 107 6.71 15.32 4.98
C GLU A 107 7.25 14.30 3.98
N HIS A 108 7.66 14.75 2.80
CA HIS A 108 8.26 13.88 1.80
C HIS A 108 9.46 14.53 1.12
N VAL A 109 10.42 13.70 0.73
CA VAL A 109 11.54 14.04 -0.13
C VAL A 109 11.47 13.15 -1.36
N SER A 110 11.42 13.76 -2.53
CA SER A 110 11.49 13.04 -3.81
C SER A 110 12.84 13.28 -4.49
N SER A 111 13.36 12.23 -5.11
CA SER A 111 14.55 12.28 -5.95
C SER A 111 14.26 11.50 -7.22
N SER A 112 14.58 12.06 -8.38
CA SER A 112 14.45 11.37 -9.67
C SER A 112 15.82 11.27 -10.34
N THR A 113 16.02 10.21 -11.11
CA THR A 113 17.16 10.17 -12.04
C THR A 113 16.91 11.19 -13.14
N ILE A 114 17.94 11.98 -13.45
CA ILE A 114 17.90 12.89 -14.60
C ILE A 114 18.02 12.01 -15.85
N ASP A 115 17.15 12.22 -16.84
CA ASP A 115 17.26 11.57 -18.15
C ASP A 115 18.72 11.65 -18.65
N GLU A 116 19.21 10.54 -19.18
CA GLU A 116 20.55 10.39 -19.75
C GLU A 116 20.86 11.58 -20.67
N ILE A 117 21.99 12.25 -20.45
CA ILE A 117 22.44 13.37 -21.29
C ILE A 117 22.74 12.78 -22.68
N ALA A 118 21.84 13.00 -23.63
CA ALA A 118 22.00 12.64 -25.04
C ALA A 118 23.11 13.46 -25.72
#